data_AF-A0A7C1NXL8-F1
#
_entry.id   AF-A0A7C1NXL8-F1
#
_cell.length_a   1.000
_cell.length_b   1.000
_cell.length_c   1.000
_cell.angle_alpha   90.00
_cell.angle_beta   90.00
_cell.angle_gamma   90.00
#
_symmetry.space_group_name_H-M   'P 1'
#
loop_
_entity.id
_entity.type
_entity.pdbx_description
1 polymer ?
#
loop_
_entity_poly.entity_id
_entity_poly.type
_entity_poly.pdbx_seq_one_letter_code
_entity_poly.pdbx_strand_id
1 'polypeptide(L)'
;MKIGIYAVGRVKAGPEKELASRYLDRFAKAGPQCGLEFTRSVELNESRAGNADTRKREEAQELSRQIPDGALIVVLDERGKAFDSAEFAKFVGDAA
;
A
#
# COMPACT_ATOMS: atom_id res chain seq x y z
N MET A 1 -7.25 -2.92 -13.50
CA MET A 1 -7.05 -3.21 -12.06
C MET A 1 -7.11 -1.96 -11.19
N LYS A 2 -7.71 -2.05 -9.99
CA LYS A 2 -7.77 -0.99 -8.98
C LYS A 2 -6.70 -1.22 -7.91
N ILE A 3 -5.93 -0.17 -7.58
CA ILE A 3 -4.85 -0.21 -6.59
C ILE A 3 -5.19 0.69 -5.41
N GLY A 4 -4.98 0.21 -4.19
CA GLY A 4 -5.07 0.99 -2.97
C GLY A 4 -3.85 0.76 -2.09
N ILE A 5 -3.47 1.78 -1.31
CA ILE A 5 -2.37 1.70 -0.34
C ILE A 5 -2.99 1.67 1.06
N TYR A 6 -2.58 0.73 1.89
CA TYR A 6 -3.03 0.60 3.27
C TYR A 6 -1.80 0.56 4.17
N ALA A 7 -1.65 1.58 5.02
CA ALA A 7 -0.45 1.79 5.82
C ALA A 7 -0.80 2.08 7.28
N VAL A 8 0.11 1.68 8.17
CA VAL A 8 0.09 2.04 9.59
C VAL A 8 1.02 3.21 9.80
N GLY A 9 0.57 4.18 10.60
CA GLY A 9 1.24 5.46 10.79
C GLY A 9 0.73 6.51 9.82
N ARG A 10 0.54 7.74 10.34
CA ARG A 10 0.18 8.88 9.50
C ARG A 10 1.41 9.68 9.14
N VAL A 11 1.60 9.91 7.85
CA VAL A 11 2.70 10.73 7.37
C VAL A 11 2.38 12.20 7.68
N LYS A 12 3.26 12.84 8.45
CA LYS A 12 3.13 14.26 8.78
C LYS A 12 3.37 15.11 7.53
N ALA A 13 2.96 16.38 7.58
CA ALA A 13 3.35 17.32 6.55
C ALA A 13 4.88 17.41 6.48
N GLY A 14 5.44 17.32 5.28
CA GLY A 14 6.88 17.33 5.05
C GLY A 14 7.31 16.61 3.77
N PRO A 15 8.62 16.45 3.57
CA PRO A 15 9.20 15.95 2.33
C PRO A 15 8.71 14.55 1.94
N GLU A 16 8.49 13.64 2.89
CA GLU A 16 8.00 12.28 2.55
C GLU A 16 6.58 12.32 1.98
N LYS A 17 5.72 13.17 2.55
CA LYS A 17 4.34 13.34 2.07
C LYS A 17 4.31 13.96 0.68
N GLU A 18 5.13 14.99 0.45
CA GLU A 18 5.27 15.62 -0.86
C GLU A 18 5.78 14.63 -1.91
N LEU A 19 6.75 13.80 -1.54
CA LEU A 19 7.26 12.75 -2.41
C LEU A 19 6.17 11.74 -2.78
N ALA A 20 5.44 11.24 -1.80
CA ALA A 20 4.33 10.31 -2.02
C ALA A 20 3.26 10.93 -2.93
N SER A 21 2.81 12.16 -2.63
CA SER A 21 1.83 12.89 -3.44
C SER A 21 2.30 13.08 -4.89
N ARG A 22 3.59 13.38 -5.10
CA ARG A 22 4.16 13.53 -6.45
C ARG A 22 4.09 12.22 -7.25
N TYR A 23 4.37 11.08 -6.62
CA TYR A 23 4.27 9.78 -7.31
C TYR A 23 2.83 9.33 -7.53
N LEU A 24 1.91 9.64 -6.61
CA LEU A 24 0.48 9.38 -6.79
C LEU A 24 -0.10 10.21 -7.94
N ASP A 25 0.29 11.48 -8.09
CA ASP A 25 -0.12 12.32 -9.23
C ASP A 25 0.41 11.77 -10.56
N ARG A 26 1.67 11.32 -10.60
CA ARG A 26 2.22 10.63 -11.78
C ARG A 26 1.45 9.35 -12.10
N PHE A 27 1.13 8.56 -11.08
CA PHE A 27 0.35 7.35 -11.23
C PHE A 27 -1.06 7.65 -11.78
N ALA A 28 -1.73 8.68 -11.25
CA ALA A 28 -3.07 9.07 -11.72
C ALA A 28 -3.07 9.46 -13.21
N LYS A 29 -1.99 10.05 -13.70
CA LYS A 29 -1.83 10.46 -15.10
C LYS A 29 -1.47 9.30 -16.04
N ALA A 30 -0.55 8.42 -15.63
CA ALA A 30 -0.03 7.35 -16.48
C ALA A 30 -0.79 6.02 -16.34
N GLY A 31 -1.26 5.71 -15.13
CA GLY A 31 -1.91 4.45 -14.77
C GLY A 31 -3.08 4.06 -15.67
N PRO A 32 -4.03 4.96 -16.00
CA PRO A 32 -5.20 4.61 -16.81
C PRO A 32 -4.84 4.04 -18.19
N GLN A 33 -3.76 4.54 -18.81
CA GLN A 33 -3.28 4.02 -20.10
C GLN A 33 -2.74 2.59 -20.01
N CYS A 34 -2.34 2.16 -18.80
CA CYS A 34 -1.90 0.81 -18.48
C CYS A 34 -3.03 -0.03 -17.85
N GLY A 35 -4.28 0.45 -17.84
CA GLY A 35 -5.39 -0.24 -17.18
C GLY A 35 -5.32 -0.24 -15.64
N LEU A 36 -4.52 0.65 -15.05
CA LEU A 36 -4.32 0.76 -13.60
C LEU A 36 -5.00 2.03 -13.06
N GLU A 37 -5.78 1.89 -12.00
CA GLU A 37 -6.50 3.01 -11.37
C GLU A 37 -6.17 3.09 -9.88
N PHE A 38 -5.80 4.27 -9.39
CA PHE A 38 -5.56 4.48 -7.97
C PHE A 38 -6.87 4.83 -7.26
N THR A 39 -7.20 4.10 -6.21
CA THR A 39 -8.46 4.26 -5.49
C THR A 39 -8.32 5.16 -4.28
N ARG A 40 -7.43 4.81 -3.35
CA ARG A 40 -7.20 5.56 -2.11
C ARG A 40 -5.91 5.14 -1.41
N SER A 41 -5.42 6.02 -0.55
CA SER A 41 -4.54 5.67 0.56
C SER A 41 -5.36 5.63 1.86
N VAL A 42 -5.19 4.58 2.64
CA VAL A 42 -5.72 4.44 4.00
C VAL A 42 -4.55 4.47 4.96
N GLU A 43 -4.55 5.43 5.88
CA GLU A 43 -3.54 5.56 6.93
C GLU A 43 -4.21 5.33 8.29
N LEU A 44 -3.70 4.35 9.03
CA LEU A 44 -4.17 4.02 10.38
C LEU A 44 -3.23 4.58 11.44
N ASN A 45 -3.75 4.77 12.65
CA ASN A 45 -2.88 5.08 13.79
C ASN A 45 -2.13 3.81 14.23
N GLU A 46 -0.90 3.99 14.70
CA GLU A 46 -0.17 2.92 15.39
C GLU A 46 -0.91 2.45 16.64
N SER A 47 -0.83 1.16 16.94
CA SER A 47 -1.37 0.60 18.17
C SER A 47 -0.63 1.17 19.39
N ARG A 48 -1.39 1.41 20.46
CA ARG A 48 -0.86 1.85 21.75
C ARG A 48 -0.38 0.68 22.64
N ALA A 49 -0.46 -0.56 22.15
CA ALA A 49 -0.05 -1.73 22.93
C ALA A 49 1.45 -1.69 23.25
N GLY A 50 1.82 -2.11 24.46
CA GLY A 50 3.20 -2.02 24.95
C GLY A 50 4.18 -3.03 24.34
N ASN A 51 3.69 -4.11 23.71
CA ASN A 51 4.54 -5.14 23.10
C ASN A 51 4.28 -5.26 21.58
N ALA A 52 5.31 -5.67 20.85
CA ALA A 52 5.29 -5.68 19.38
C ALA A 52 4.27 -6.67 18.80
N ASP A 53 4.09 -7.84 19.40
CA ASP A 53 3.19 -8.88 18.88
C ASP A 53 1.72 -8.46 18.98
N THR A 54 1.34 -7.81 20.09
CA THR A 54 0.01 -7.23 20.25
C THR A 54 -0.20 -6.06 19.28
N ARG A 55 0.78 -5.15 19.15
CA ARG A 55 0.68 -4.03 18.18
C ARG A 55 0.41 -4.53 16.76
N LYS A 56 1.24 -5.47 16.28
CA LYS A 56 1.10 -6.08 14.95
C LYS A 56 -0.26 -6.72 14.75
N ARG A 57 -0.80 -7.42 15.76
CA ARG A 57 -2.10 -8.09 15.68
C ARG A 57 -3.24 -7.09 15.57
N GLU A 58 -3.23 -6.05 16.39
CA GLU A 58 -4.25 -4.99 16.37
C GLU A 58 -4.21 -4.20 15.05
N GLU A 59 -3.01 -3.82 14.61
CA GLU A 59 -2.79 -3.09 13.36
C GLU A 59 -3.19 -3.93 12.14
N ALA A 60 -2.83 -5.21 12.09
CA ALA A 60 -3.24 -6.11 11.02
C ALA A 60 -4.76 -6.27 10.97
N GLN A 61 -5.41 -6.43 12.14
CA GLN A 61 -6.86 -6.53 12.19
C GLN A 61 -7.56 -5.28 11.64
N GLU A 62 -7.06 -4.09 11.98
CA GLU A 62 -7.63 -2.83 11.50
C GLU A 62 -7.35 -2.62 10.00
N LEU A 63 -6.15 -2.95 9.51
CA LEU A 63 -5.86 -2.96 8.07
C LEU A 63 -6.82 -3.87 7.30
N SER A 64 -6.99 -5.12 7.76
CA SER A 64 -7.84 -6.10 7.09
C SER A 64 -9.29 -5.64 6.97
N ARG A 65 -9.83 -4.89 7.94
CA ARG A 65 -11.19 -4.33 7.87
C ARG A 65 -11.37 -3.28 6.78
N GLN A 66 -10.29 -2.61 6.37
CA GLN A 66 -10.32 -1.54 5.38
C GLN A 66 -10.10 -2.05 3.95
N ILE A 67 -9.50 -3.24 3.82
CA ILE A 67 -9.20 -3.88 2.53
C ILE A 67 -10.50 -4.48 1.97
N PRO A 68 -10.86 -4.21 0.69
CA PRO A 68 -12.01 -4.83 0.04
C PRO A 68 -11.90 -6.36 -0.01
N ASP A 69 -13.04 -7.03 0.18
CA ASP A 69 -13.11 -8.49 0.05
C ASP A 69 -12.67 -8.95 -1.35
N GLY A 70 -11.92 -10.05 -1.40
CA GLY A 70 -11.42 -10.63 -2.65
C GLY A 70 -10.26 -9.87 -3.30
N ALA A 71 -9.73 -8.82 -2.67
CA ALA A 71 -8.56 -8.13 -3.18
C ALA A 71 -7.30 -9.01 -3.13
N LEU A 72 -6.45 -8.92 -4.16
CA LEU A 72 -5.08 -9.41 -4.09
C LEU A 72 -4.30 -8.56 -3.07
N ILE A 73 -3.85 -9.17 -1.97
CA ILE A 73 -3.09 -8.49 -0.93
C ILE A 73 -1.59 -8.64 -1.22
N VAL A 74 -0.92 -7.51 -1.41
CA VAL A 74 0.54 -7.43 -1.54
C VAL A 74 1.10 -6.81 -0.27
N VAL A 75 1.85 -7.59 0.50
CA VAL A 75 2.48 -7.14 1.75
C VAL A 75 3.93 -6.74 1.47
N LEU A 76 4.32 -5.54 1.91
CA LEU A 76 5.70 -5.07 1.86
C LEU A 76 6.41 -5.51 3.14
N ASP A 77 7.18 -6.60 3.05
CA ASP A 77 7.90 -7.23 4.16
C ASP A 77 9.34 -7.51 3.74
N GLU A 78 10.30 -7.25 4.63
CA GLU A 78 11.73 -7.42 4.34
C GLU A 78 12.15 -8.88 4.07
N ARG A 79 11.31 -9.84 4.46
CA ARG A 79 11.50 -11.29 4.24
C ARG A 79 10.79 -11.78 2.98
N GLY A 80 10.14 -10.87 2.25
CA GLY A 80 9.41 -11.16 1.03
C GLY A 80 10.29 -11.47 -0.18
N LYS A 81 9.64 -11.61 -1.34
CA LYS A 81 10.34 -11.75 -2.62
C LYS A 81 10.96 -10.42 -3.02
N ALA A 82 12.26 -10.43 -3.34
CA ALA A 82 12.98 -9.25 -3.81
C ALA A 82 12.84 -9.12 -5.33
N PHE A 83 11.70 -8.61 -5.78
CA PHE A 83 11.50 -8.32 -7.20
C PHE A 83 12.36 -7.15 -7.66
N ASP A 84 12.97 -7.29 -8.83
CA ASP A 84 13.41 -6.12 -9.58
C ASP A 84 12.22 -5.39 -10.23
N SER A 85 12.48 -4.25 -10.87
CA SER A 85 11.43 -3.44 -11.50
C SER A 85 10.69 -4.17 -12.63
N ALA A 86 11.37 -5.00 -13.40
CA ALA A 86 10.77 -5.73 -14.53
C ALA A 86 9.91 -6.90 -14.04
N GLU A 87 10.39 -7.62 -13.03
CA GLU A 87 9.64 -8.68 -12.36
C GLU A 87 8.38 -8.14 -11.68
N PHE A 88 8.48 -7.00 -10.99
CA PHE A 88 7.35 -6.35 -10.37
C PHE A 88 6.31 -5.89 -11.41
N ALA A 89 6.76 -5.28 -12.52
CA ALA A 89 5.87 -4.89 -13.60
C ALA A 89 5.15 -6.09 -14.23
N LYS A 90 5.85 -7.21 -14.43
CA LYS A 90 5.24 -8.45 -14.91
C LYS A 90 4.21 -8.99 -13.92
N PHE A 91 4.55 -9.06 -12.64
CA PHE A 91 3.61 -9.49 -11.59
C PHE A 91 2.33 -8.65 -11.58
N VAL A 92 2.46 -7.32 -11.68
CA VAL A 92 1.32 -6.40 -11.75
C VAL A 92 0.50 -6.62 -13.02
N GLY A 93 1.15 -6.85 -14.17
CA GLY A 93 0.48 -7.12 -15.44
C GLY A 93 -0.25 -8.46 -15.48
N ASP A 94 0.31 -9.50 -14.88
CA ASP A 94 -0.31 -10.83 -14.79
C ASP A 94 -1.51 -10.85 -13.82
N ALA A 95 -1.53 -9.93 -12.86
CA ALA A 95 -2.60 -9.77 -11.87
C ALA A 95 -3.73 -8.83 -12.33
N ALA A 96 -3.53 -8.05 -13.41
CA ALA A 96 -4.42 -6.98 -13.84
C ALA A 96 -5.57 -7.45 -14.74
#